data_AF-A0A959H9U7-F1
#
_entry.id   AF-A0A959H9U7-F1
#
_cell.length_a   1.000
_cell.length_b   1.000
_cell.length_c   1.000
_cell.angle_alpha   90.00
_cell.angle_beta   90.00
_cell.angle_gamma   90.00
#
_symmetry.space_group_name_H-M   'P 1'
#
loop_
_entity.id
_entity.type
_entity.pdbx_description
1 polymer ?
#
loop_
_entity_poly.entity_id
_entity_poly.type
_entity_poly.pdbx_seq_one_letter_code
_entity_poly.pdbx_strand_id
1 'polypeptide(L)'
;MRFEVEDNQWQEKLKLLAKHAKGILLMPALSEGTLWEVGYLMNHPQLLKKAIFLMPPKPESLRAKLKVKPSLLEEEWALLLNAFRAEGSNFPAYNKNGMLFTLNSQGNVHQKASPNWSRPSEMGRAIIRLLD
;
A
#
# COMPACT_ATOMS: atom_id res chain seq x y z
N MET A 1 11.16 -6.82 10.49
CA MET A 1 10.74 -7.79 11.52
C MET A 1 9.57 -8.56 10.93
N ARG A 2 9.62 -9.90 10.88
CA ARG A 2 8.53 -10.76 10.38
C ARG A 2 7.89 -11.43 11.59
N PHE A 3 6.57 -11.41 11.66
CA PHE A 3 5.80 -12.09 12.69
C PHE A 3 4.67 -12.89 12.03
N GLU A 4 4.42 -14.10 12.53
CA GLU A 4 3.24 -14.89 12.22
C GLU A 4 2.30 -14.80 13.43
N VAL A 5 1.03 -14.54 13.20
CA VAL A 5 0.04 -14.24 14.24
C VAL A 5 -1.19 -15.11 14.03
N GLU A 6 -1.74 -15.66 15.10
CA GLU A 6 -3.06 -16.31 15.08
C GLU A 6 -4.18 -15.30 14.77
N ASP A 7 -5.19 -15.75 14.02
CA ASP A 7 -6.23 -14.90 13.42
C ASP A 7 -7.05 -14.06 14.42
N ASN A 8 -7.05 -14.40 15.71
CA ASN A 8 -7.87 -13.73 16.71
C ASN A 8 -7.27 -12.43 17.29
N GLN A 9 -6.01 -12.08 17.00
CA GLN A 9 -5.33 -10.93 17.63
C GLN A 9 -4.50 -10.06 16.68
N TRP A 10 -4.50 -10.33 15.38
CA TRP A 10 -3.65 -9.61 14.42
C TRP A 10 -3.99 -8.12 14.34
N GLN A 11 -5.28 -7.76 14.45
CA GLN A 11 -5.73 -6.37 14.40
C GLN A 11 -5.13 -5.53 15.53
N GLU A 12 -5.21 -5.99 16.78
CA GLU A 12 -4.67 -5.26 17.94
C GLU A 12 -3.16 -5.11 17.86
N LYS A 13 -2.45 -6.15 17.40
CA LYS A 13 -1.00 -6.07 17.17
C LYS A 13 -0.66 -5.07 16.07
N LEU A 14 -1.43 -5.05 14.98
CA LEU A 14 -1.25 -4.07 13.92
C LEU A 14 -1.48 -2.64 14.44
N LYS A 15 -2.54 -2.40 15.20
CA LYS A 15 -2.80 -1.09 15.82
C LYS A 15 -1.61 -0.64 16.67
N LEU A 16 -1.07 -1.53 17.49
CA LEU A 16 0.10 -1.23 18.33
C LEU A 16 1.35 -0.93 17.49
N LEU A 17 1.64 -1.74 16.48
CA LEU A 17 2.77 -1.52 15.57
C LEU A 17 2.61 -0.20 14.81
N ALA A 18 1.44 0.05 14.22
CA ALA A 18 1.13 1.26 13.47
C ALA A 18 1.29 2.50 14.36
N LYS A 19 0.87 2.43 15.63
CA LYS A 19 1.03 3.53 16.59
C LYS A 19 2.50 3.93 16.77
N HIS A 20 3.40 2.98 16.91
CA HIS A 20 4.83 3.23 17.18
C HIS A 20 5.73 3.23 15.95
N ALA A 21 5.23 2.84 14.78
CA ALA A 21 5.99 2.82 13.54
C ALA A 21 6.36 4.24 13.07
N LYS A 22 7.58 4.39 12.53
CA LYS A 22 8.03 5.63 11.86
C LYS A 22 7.39 5.82 10.49
N GLY A 23 7.04 4.72 9.83
CA GLY A 23 6.34 4.71 8.55
C GLY A 23 5.65 3.36 8.37
N ILE A 24 4.58 3.36 7.58
CA ILE A 24 3.75 2.20 7.27
C ILE A 24 3.83 2.02 5.76
N LEU A 25 4.34 0.89 5.29
CA LEU A 25 4.30 0.53 3.88
C LEU A 25 3.19 -0.50 3.69
N LEU A 26 2.12 -0.13 2.99
CA LEU A 26 0.98 -1.00 2.74
C LEU A 26 0.97 -1.40 1.26
N MET A 27 0.84 -2.71 1.01
CA MET A 27 0.58 -3.24 -0.33
C MET A 27 -0.92 -3.55 -0.44
N PRO A 28 -1.67 -2.78 -1.24
CA PRO A 28 -3.09 -2.99 -1.43
C PRO A 28 -3.41 -4.38 -1.96
N ALA A 29 -4.41 -5.03 -1.38
CA ALA A 29 -4.95 -6.32 -1.81
C ALA A 29 -6.46 -6.40 -1.48
N LEU A 30 -7.18 -7.29 -2.15
CA LEU A 30 -8.61 -7.54 -1.94
C LEU A 30 -8.91 -8.45 -0.75
N SER A 31 -7.89 -8.84 0.01
CA SER A 31 -8.10 -9.66 1.21
C SER A 31 -8.84 -8.86 2.28
N GLU A 32 -9.71 -9.52 3.05
CA GLU A 32 -10.47 -8.90 4.14
C GLU A 32 -9.54 -8.16 5.12
N GLY A 33 -8.38 -8.76 5.43
CA GLY A 33 -7.36 -8.16 6.28
C GLY A 33 -6.88 -6.82 5.74
N THR A 34 -6.52 -6.75 4.45
CA THR A 34 -6.03 -5.50 3.84
C THR A 34 -7.13 -4.46 3.67
N LEU A 35 -8.37 -4.87 3.40
CA LEU A 35 -9.52 -3.97 3.40
C LEU A 35 -9.70 -3.30 4.76
N TRP A 36 -9.65 -4.11 5.83
CA TRP A 36 -9.70 -3.60 7.20
C TRP A 36 -8.50 -2.69 7.53
N GLU A 37 -7.29 -3.03 7.11
CA GLU A 37 -6.09 -2.21 7.33
C GLU A 37 -6.23 -0.82 6.70
N VAL A 38 -6.72 -0.76 5.46
CA VAL A 38 -6.96 0.51 4.76
C VAL A 38 -8.06 1.31 5.44
N GLY A 39 -9.20 0.69 5.76
CA GLY A 39 -10.28 1.34 6.51
C GLY A 39 -9.80 1.88 7.87
N TYR A 40 -8.97 1.11 8.59
CA TYR A 40 -8.38 1.56 9.84
C TYR A 40 -7.48 2.78 9.65
N LEU A 41 -6.60 2.79 8.65
CA LEU A 41 -5.74 3.95 8.35
C LEU A 41 -6.56 5.18 7.94
N MET A 42 -7.58 5.00 7.11
CA MET A 42 -8.47 6.08 6.66
C MET A 42 -9.20 6.75 7.83
N ASN A 43 -9.60 5.98 8.84
CA ASN A 43 -10.24 6.50 10.05
C ASN A 43 -9.26 7.09 11.09
N HIS A 44 -7.94 7.01 10.86
CA HIS A 44 -6.91 7.49 11.78
C HIS A 44 -5.92 8.41 11.05
N PRO A 45 -6.24 9.70 10.86
CA PRO A 45 -5.43 10.64 10.06
C PRO A 45 -3.95 10.72 10.46
N GLN A 46 -3.64 10.56 11.75
CA GLN A 46 -2.28 10.52 12.27
C GLN A 46 -1.46 9.31 11.81
N LEU A 47 -2.13 8.19 11.52
CA LEU A 47 -1.51 6.99 10.95
C LEU A 47 -1.44 7.09 9.43
N LEU A 48 -2.49 7.61 8.80
CA LEU A 48 -2.53 7.83 7.35
C LEU A 48 -1.40 8.73 6.86
N LYS A 49 -1.05 9.78 7.61
CA LYS A 49 0.05 10.70 7.29
C LYS A 49 1.42 10.02 7.13
N LYS A 50 1.61 8.86 7.75
CA LYS A 50 2.86 8.08 7.67
C LYS A 50 2.69 6.78 6.88
N ALA A 51 1.58 6.64 6.16
CA ALA A 51 1.28 5.50 5.31
C ALA A 51 1.68 5.77 3.86
N ILE A 52 2.49 4.86 3.31
CA ILE A 52 2.86 4.79 1.90
C ILE A 52 2.19 3.55 1.32
N PHE A 53 1.45 3.76 0.25
CA PHE A 53 0.80 2.70 -0.52
C PHE A 53 1.68 2.31 -1.70
N LEU A 54 1.82 1.00 -1.91
CA LEU A 54 2.63 0.42 -2.99
C LEU A 54 1.71 -0.14 -4.08
N MET A 55 1.75 0.47 -5.25
CA MET A 55 1.23 -0.11 -6.48
C MET A 55 2.34 -0.91 -7.17
N PRO A 56 2.21 -2.25 -7.29
CA PRO A 56 3.26 -3.06 -7.88
C PRO A 56 3.32 -2.82 -9.39
N PRO A 57 4.53 -2.74 -9.99
CA PRO A 57 4.68 -2.65 -11.44
C PRO A 57 4.30 -3.97 -12.10
N LYS A 58 4.03 -3.95 -13.42
CA LYS A 58 3.72 -5.18 -14.17
C LYS A 58 4.90 -6.17 -14.08
N PRO A 59 4.62 -7.48 -14.09
CA PRO A 59 5.60 -8.52 -13.77
C PRO A 59 6.82 -8.57 -14.68
N GLU A 60 6.80 -7.96 -15.88
CA GLU A 60 8.01 -7.86 -16.72
C GLU A 60 9.19 -7.16 -16.02
N SER A 61 8.92 -6.31 -15.04
CA SER A 61 9.92 -5.63 -14.21
C SER A 61 10.22 -6.34 -12.87
N LEU A 62 9.33 -7.23 -12.41
CA LEU A 62 9.43 -8.06 -11.20
C LEU A 62 9.54 -9.57 -11.56
N ARG A 63 10.24 -9.83 -12.68
CA ARG A 63 10.19 -10.99 -13.61
C ARG A 63 10.21 -12.43 -13.08
N ALA A 64 10.26 -12.69 -11.77
CA ALA A 64 10.33 -14.08 -11.27
C ALA A 64 9.75 -14.32 -9.87
N LYS A 65 9.52 -13.29 -9.05
CA LYS A 65 9.33 -13.51 -7.60
C LYS A 65 7.88 -13.61 -7.13
N LEU A 66 6.93 -12.98 -7.82
CA LEU A 66 5.56 -12.87 -7.31
C LEU A 66 4.56 -13.89 -7.89
N LYS A 67 4.92 -14.64 -8.95
CA LYS A 67 4.03 -15.64 -9.61
C LYS A 67 2.61 -15.13 -9.96
N VAL A 68 2.39 -13.82 -10.07
CA VAL A 68 1.08 -13.24 -10.43
C VAL A 68 0.98 -13.06 -11.93
N LYS A 69 -0.17 -13.46 -12.53
CA LYS A 69 -0.45 -13.22 -13.96
C LYS A 69 -0.60 -11.70 -14.21
N PRO A 70 0.07 -11.11 -15.21
CA PRO A 70 0.04 -9.67 -15.47
C PRO A 70 -1.35 -9.06 -15.71
N SER A 71 -2.26 -9.79 -16.36
CA SER A 71 -3.64 -9.35 -16.62
C SER A 71 -4.47 -9.27 -15.34
N LEU A 72 -4.17 -10.15 -14.37
CA LEU A 72 -4.85 -10.21 -13.09
C LEU A 72 -4.62 -8.94 -12.28
N LEU A 73 -3.40 -8.38 -12.31
CA LEU A 73 -3.06 -7.20 -11.49
C LEU A 73 -3.87 -5.96 -11.84
N GLU A 74 -4.16 -5.73 -13.11
CA GLU A 74 -4.91 -4.54 -13.54
C GLU A 74 -6.40 -4.67 -13.22
N GLU A 75 -6.96 -5.87 -13.41
CA GLU A 75 -8.33 -6.21 -13.04
C GLU A 75 -8.53 -6.20 -11.51
N GLU A 76 -7.61 -6.82 -10.77
CA GLU A 76 -7.60 -6.81 -9.30
C GLU A 76 -7.44 -5.40 -8.76
N TRP A 77 -6.60 -4.58 -9.37
CA TRP A 77 -6.47 -3.17 -8.98
C TRP A 77 -7.77 -2.42 -9.23
N ALA A 78 -8.45 -2.64 -10.36
CA ALA A 78 -9.74 -2.01 -10.64
C ALA A 78 -10.83 -2.40 -9.62
N LEU A 79 -10.88 -3.69 -9.24
CA LEU A 79 -11.76 -4.16 -8.17
C LEU A 79 -11.41 -3.53 -6.82
N LEU A 80 -10.11 -3.39 -6.54
CA LEU A 80 -9.61 -2.77 -5.32
C LEU A 80 -9.97 -1.29 -5.25
N LEU A 81 -9.89 -0.55 -6.36
CA LEU A 81 -10.36 0.84 -6.43
C LEU A 81 -11.83 0.94 -6.05
N ASN A 82 -12.67 -0.01 -6.48
CA ASN A 82 -14.09 -0.01 -6.13
C ASN A 82 -14.32 -0.28 -4.64
N ALA A 83 -13.62 -1.25 -4.07
CA ALA A 83 -13.71 -1.56 -2.64
C ALA A 83 -13.22 -0.37 -1.78
N PHE A 84 -12.12 0.25 -2.17
CA PHE A 84 -11.50 1.35 -1.42
C PHE A 84 -12.19 2.70 -1.57
N ARG A 85 -12.95 2.91 -2.64
CA ARG A 85 -13.88 4.04 -2.73
C ARG A 85 -14.97 3.98 -1.66
N ALA A 86 -15.43 2.78 -1.30
CA ALA A 86 -16.41 2.62 -0.22
C ALA A 86 -15.81 3.06 1.13
N GLU A 87 -14.50 2.87 1.32
CA GLU A 87 -13.74 3.33 2.49
C GLU A 87 -13.30 4.81 2.40
N GLY A 88 -13.82 5.56 1.42
CA GLY A 88 -13.55 7.00 1.26
C GLY A 88 -12.19 7.35 0.67
N SER A 89 -11.48 6.39 0.09
CA SER A 89 -10.17 6.62 -0.51
C SER A 89 -10.22 6.67 -2.04
N ASN A 90 -9.44 7.58 -2.62
CA ASN A 90 -9.34 7.83 -4.06
C ASN A 90 -7.96 7.41 -4.55
N PHE A 91 -7.77 6.10 -4.64
CA PHE A 91 -6.54 5.50 -5.13
C PHE A 91 -6.36 5.80 -6.63
N PRO A 92 -5.10 5.92 -7.11
CA PRO A 92 -4.83 6.18 -8.51
C PRO A 92 -5.13 4.96 -9.40
N ALA A 93 -5.49 5.23 -10.67
CA ALA A 93 -5.59 4.20 -11.69
C ALA A 93 -4.28 3.40 -11.81
N TYR A 94 -4.39 2.11 -12.16
CA TYR A 94 -3.24 1.24 -12.24
C TYR A 94 -2.20 1.77 -13.24
N ASN A 95 -0.93 1.76 -12.83
CA ASN A 95 0.20 2.14 -13.65
C ASN A 95 1.14 0.94 -13.77
N LYS A 96 1.36 0.48 -15.00
CA LYS A 96 2.24 -0.65 -15.30
C LYS A 96 3.69 -0.46 -14.83
N ASN A 97 4.13 0.77 -14.63
CA ASN A 97 5.46 1.07 -14.11
C ASN A 97 5.51 1.07 -12.58
N GLY A 98 4.39 0.80 -11.90
CA GLY A 98 4.29 0.83 -10.45
C GLY A 98 4.44 2.23 -9.87
N MET A 99 4.06 2.38 -8.60
CA MET A 99 4.16 3.66 -7.90
C MET A 99 4.12 3.46 -6.38
N LEU A 100 4.86 4.29 -5.67
CA LEU A 100 4.64 4.58 -4.25
C LEU A 100 3.83 5.88 -4.16
N PHE A 101 2.84 5.93 -3.29
CA PHE A 101 2.05 7.14 -3.09
C PHE A 101 1.54 7.27 -1.65
N THR A 102 1.24 8.49 -1.25
CA THR A 102 0.62 8.82 0.04
C THR A 102 -0.76 9.43 -0.18
N LEU A 103 -1.60 9.38 0.84
CA LEU A 103 -2.94 10.00 0.83
C LEU A 103 -3.00 11.17 1.80
N ASN A 104 -3.79 12.18 1.48
CA ASN A 104 -4.17 13.23 2.43
C ASN A 104 -5.34 12.78 3.32
N SER A 105 -5.76 13.62 4.27
CA SER A 105 -6.87 13.33 5.19
C SER A 105 -8.23 13.13 4.51
N GLN A 106 -8.36 13.53 3.24
CA GLN A 106 -9.56 13.33 2.41
C GLN A 106 -9.45 12.07 1.55
N GLY A 107 -8.42 11.23 1.74
CA GLY A 107 -8.22 10.01 0.98
C GLY A 107 -7.71 10.21 -0.45
N ASN A 108 -7.30 11.43 -0.82
CA ASN A 108 -6.78 11.73 -2.15
C ASN A 108 -5.26 11.59 -2.19
N VAL A 109 -4.72 11.21 -3.34
CA VAL A 109 -3.26 11.14 -3.56
C VAL A 109 -2.61 12.50 -3.27
N HIS A 110 -1.67 12.52 -2.32
CA HIS A 110 -0.94 13.72 -1.94
C HIS A 110 0.45 13.79 -2.60
N GLN A 111 1.23 12.72 -2.47
CA GLN A 111 2.55 12.60 -3.10
C GLN A 111 2.69 11.26 -3.82
N LYS A 112 3.60 11.21 -4.79
CA LYS A 112 3.92 10.01 -5.57
C LYS A 112 5.39 9.91 -5.92
N ALA A 113 5.89 8.68 -6.04
CA ALA A 113 7.21 8.36 -6.54
C ALA A 113 7.17 7.07 -7.37
N SER A 114 7.92 7.01 -8.46
CA SER A 114 8.08 5.80 -9.29
C SER A 114 9.56 5.42 -9.30
N PRO A 115 10.07 4.74 -8.25
CA PRO A 115 11.47 4.35 -8.19
C PRO A 115 11.78 3.31 -9.27
N ASN A 116 13.05 3.18 -9.65
CA ASN A 116 13.45 2.02 -10.43
C ASN A 116 13.39 0.76 -9.56
N TRP A 117 12.39 -0.11 -9.81
CA TRP A 117 12.14 -1.34 -9.06
C TRP A 117 13.29 -2.37 -9.11
N SER A 118 14.18 -2.26 -10.09
CA SER A 118 15.39 -3.09 -10.16
C SER A 118 16.50 -2.64 -9.21
N ARG A 119 16.37 -1.45 -8.61
CA ARG A 119 17.36 -0.81 -7.73
C ARG A 119 16.76 -0.56 -6.34
N PRO A 120 16.98 -1.46 -5.36
CA PRO A 120 16.43 -1.32 -4.01
C PRO A 120 16.77 0.01 -3.32
N SER A 121 17.94 0.58 -3.61
CA SER A 121 18.35 1.89 -3.06
C SER A 121 17.51 3.06 -3.57
N GLU A 122 16.94 2.98 -4.77
CA GLU A 122 15.99 3.98 -5.27
C GLU A 122 14.63 3.86 -4.59
N MET A 123 14.16 2.64 -4.29
CA MET A 123 12.96 2.42 -3.49
C MET A 123 13.14 2.97 -2.06
N GLY A 124 14.28 2.69 -1.41
CA GLY A 124 14.58 3.22 -0.08
C GLY A 124 14.58 4.75 -0.03
N ARG A 125 15.23 5.40 -1.01
CA ARG A 125 15.23 6.87 -1.14
C ARG A 125 13.83 7.44 -1.39
N ALA A 126 13.03 6.77 -2.22
CA ALA A 126 11.65 7.18 -2.48
C ALA A 126 10.78 7.08 -1.21
N ILE A 127 10.95 6.03 -0.40
CA ILE A 127 10.24 5.86 0.87
C ILE A 127 10.60 6.98 1.85
N ILE A 128 11.90 7.27 2.03
CA ILE A 128 12.36 8.33 2.95
C ILE A 128 11.74 9.67 2.54
N ARG A 129 11.84 10.02 1.25
CA ARG A 129 11.29 11.26 0.71
C ARG A 129 9.77 11.40 0.90
N LEU A 130 9.01 10.29 0.91
CA LEU A 130 7.56 10.31 1.09
C LEU A 130 7.13 10.36 2.57
N LEU A 131 8.06 10.15 3.51
CA LEU A 131 7.83 10.25 4.95
C LEU A 131 8.29 11.60 5.54
N ASP A 132 9.10 12.35 4.81
CA ASP A 132 9.55 13.72 5.15
C ASP A 132 8.44 14.75 4.88
#